data_AF-A0A7K4DIW3-F1
#
_entry.id   AF-A0A7K4DIW3-F1
#
_cell.length_a   1.000
_cell.length_b   1.000
_cell.length_c   1.000
_cell.angle_alpha   90.00
_cell.angle_beta   90.00
_cell.angle_gamma   90.00
#
_symmetry.space_group_name_H-M   'P 1'
#
loop_
_entity.id
_entity.type
_entity.pdbx_description
1 polymer ?
#
loop_
_entity_poly.entity_id
_entity_poly.type
_entity_poly.pdbx_seq_one_letter_code
_entity_poly.pdbx_strand_id
1 'polypeptide(L)'
;MLSTLLILVMGYFLVAIMGIAIKIFLKPYSSSIESSGIKGAGALIGVFERILVFTFVLTDQYAAISIIFAAKSIARFSELNDRNFAEYYLLGTFTSITMALIIGIIFKLVFGDISF
;
A
#
# COMPACT_ATOMS: atom_id res chain seq x y z
N MET A 1 -7.59 10.88 24.41
CA MET A 1 -6.35 11.39 23.79
C MET A 1 -5.26 10.32 23.74
N LEU A 2 -4.78 9.78 24.87
CA LEU A 2 -3.76 8.72 24.86
C LEU A 2 -4.23 7.41 24.20
N SER A 3 -5.46 6.97 24.47
CA SER A 3 -6.07 5.79 23.84
C SER A 3 -6.18 5.94 22.32
N THR A 4 -6.64 7.10 21.84
CA THR A 4 -6.74 7.43 20.42
C THR A 4 -5.38 7.37 19.72
N LEU A 5 -4.34 7.94 20.35
CA LEU A 5 -2.98 7.90 19.83
C LEU A 5 -2.47 6.47 19.72
N LEU A 6 -2.71 5.64 20.74
CA LEU A 6 -2.30 4.23 20.73
C LEU A 6 -3.00 3.45 19.60
N ILE A 7 -4.30 3.66 19.42
CA ILE A 7 -5.10 3.03 18.36
C ILE A 7 -4.57 3.42 16.98
N LEU A 8 -4.23 4.69 16.75
CA LEU A 8 -3.63 5.15 15.50
C LEU A 8 -2.28 4.47 15.25
N VAL A 9 -1.39 4.44 16.24
CA VAL A 9 -0.08 3.78 16.13
C VAL A 9 -0.25 2.30 15.78
N MET A 10 -1.21 1.61 16.41
CA MET A 10 -1.53 0.21 16.09
C MET A 10 -2.04 0.05 14.66
N GLY A 11 -2.90 0.96 14.18
CA GLY A 11 -3.38 0.97 12.79
C GLY A 11 -2.25 1.13 11.77
N TYR A 12 -1.37 2.12 11.98
CA TYR A 12 -0.19 2.34 11.13
C TYR A 12 0.78 1.15 11.15
N PHE A 13 0.98 0.54 12.32
CA PHE A 13 1.83 -0.66 12.45
C PHE A 13 1.22 -1.87 11.73
N LEU A 14 -0.09 -2.06 11.82
CA LEU A 14 -0.82 -3.13 11.14
C LEU A 14 -0.67 -3.04 9.61
N VAL A 15 -0.88 -1.85 9.02
CA VAL A 15 -0.73 -1.67 7.57
C VAL A 15 0.73 -1.80 7.11
N ALA A 16 1.71 -1.45 7.96
CA ALA A 16 3.13 -1.64 7.67
C ALA A 16 3.49 -3.14 7.62
N ILE A 17 3.10 -3.91 8.64
CA ILE A 17 3.35 -5.37 8.73
C ILE A 17 2.68 -6.13 7.58
N MET A 18 1.53 -5.67 7.12
CA MET A 18 0.79 -6.32 6.03
C MET A 18 1.61 -6.44 4.73
N GLY A 19 2.68 -5.66 4.58
CA GLY A 19 3.67 -5.84 3.50
C GLY A 19 4.30 -7.24 3.46
N ILE A 20 4.45 -7.90 4.62
CA ILE A 20 4.96 -9.27 4.69
C ILE A 20 3.96 -10.25 4.08
N ALA A 21 2.67 -10.12 4.43
CA ALA A 21 1.61 -10.97 3.88
C ALA A 21 1.50 -10.81 2.36
N ILE A 22 1.56 -9.56 1.87
CA ILE A 22 1.57 -9.26 0.43
C ILE A 22 2.79 -9.91 -0.23
N LYS A 23 3.98 -9.80 0.36
CA LYS A 23 5.20 -10.42 -0.18
C LYS A 23 5.08 -11.94 -0.27
N ILE A 24 4.46 -12.57 0.73
CA ILE A 24 4.21 -14.02 0.72
C ILE A 24 3.22 -14.38 -0.39
N PHE A 25 2.12 -13.62 -0.52
CA PHE A 25 1.10 -13.81 -1.54
C PHE A 25 1.66 -13.65 -2.97
N LEU A 26 2.57 -12.69 -3.18
CA LEU A 26 3.19 -12.42 -4.48
C LEU A 26 4.38 -13.33 -4.80
N LYS A 27 4.90 -14.11 -3.83
CA LYS A 27 6.09 -14.95 -4.01
C LYS A 27 5.98 -15.89 -5.23
N PRO A 28 4.85 -16.57 -5.49
CA PRO A 28 4.72 -17.45 -6.66
C PRO A 28 4.87 -16.74 -8.01
N TYR A 29 4.57 -15.44 -8.05
CA TYR A 29 4.61 -14.62 -9.26
C TYR A 29 5.95 -13.87 -9.44
N SER A 30 6.83 -13.94 -8.44
CA SER A 30 8.12 -13.21 -8.47
C SER A 30 9.23 -13.93 -9.23
N SER A 31 9.07 -15.22 -9.53
CA SER A 31 10.09 -16.05 -10.18
C SER A 31 10.33 -15.71 -11.65
N SER A 32 9.37 -15.07 -12.30
CA SER A 32 9.44 -14.63 -13.70
C SER A 32 9.92 -13.18 -13.86
N ILE A 33 10.25 -12.49 -12.76
CA ILE A 33 10.63 -11.08 -12.76
C ILE A 33 12.13 -10.95 -12.52
N GLU A 34 12.84 -10.32 -13.46
CA GLU A 34 14.23 -9.94 -13.24
C GLU A 34 14.31 -8.83 -12.19
N SER A 35 15.20 -9.00 -11.19
CA SER A 35 15.39 -7.96 -10.18
C SER A 35 16.16 -6.78 -10.79
N SER A 36 15.44 -5.72 -11.14
CA SER A 36 16.01 -4.44 -11.57
C SER A 36 15.96 -3.40 -10.44
N GLY A 37 17.00 -2.56 -10.35
CA GLY A 37 17.07 -1.43 -9.42
C GLY A 37 17.57 -1.76 -8.00
N ILE A 38 17.26 -0.86 -7.05
CA ILE A 38 17.79 -0.92 -5.68
C ILE A 38 17.13 -2.06 -4.89
N LYS A 39 17.95 -2.99 -4.39
CA LYS A 39 17.50 -4.13 -3.58
C LYS A 39 16.70 -3.65 -2.37
N GLY A 40 15.44 -4.09 -2.28
CA GLY A 40 14.53 -3.77 -1.17
C GLY A 40 13.75 -2.46 -1.32
N ALA A 41 14.06 -1.60 -2.29
CA ALA A 41 13.36 -0.31 -2.47
C ALA A 41 11.86 -0.51 -2.75
N GLY A 42 11.48 -1.51 -3.56
CA GLY A 42 10.06 -1.81 -3.82
C GLY A 42 9.25 -2.16 -2.57
N ALA A 43 9.87 -2.87 -1.60
CA ALA A 43 9.22 -3.20 -0.34
C ALA A 43 9.00 -1.96 0.53
N LEU A 44 10.00 -1.07 0.62
CA LEU A 44 9.89 0.19 1.35
C LEU A 44 8.88 1.14 0.70
N ILE A 45 8.91 1.29 -0.63
CA ILE A 45 7.91 2.07 -1.38
C ILE A 45 6.50 1.57 -1.07
N GLY A 46 6.31 0.25 -1.04
CA GLY A 46 5.01 -0.35 -0.66
C GLY A 46 4.58 0.00 0.77
N VAL A 47 5.52 0.06 1.73
CA VAL A 47 5.20 0.51 3.11
C VAL A 47 4.73 1.96 3.11
N PHE A 48 5.45 2.86 2.43
CA PHE A 48 5.06 4.27 2.34
C PHE A 48 3.71 4.45 1.65
N GLU A 49 3.44 3.71 0.57
CA GLU A 49 2.15 3.74 -0.11
C GLU A 49 1.01 3.35 0.83
N ARG A 50 1.13 2.25 1.59
CA ARG A 50 0.07 1.84 2.52
C ARG A 50 -0.15 2.82 3.66
N ILE A 51 0.92 3.43 4.18
CA ILE A 51 0.82 4.51 5.16
C ILE A 51 0.01 5.67 4.57
N LEU A 52 0.35 6.13 3.37
CA LEU A 52 -0.36 7.21 2.69
C LEU A 52 -1.82 6.86 2.40
N VAL A 53 -2.10 5.67 1.85
CA VAL A 53 -3.47 5.19 1.61
C VAL A 53 -4.27 5.17 2.90
N PHE A 54 -3.71 4.60 3.97
CA PHE A 54 -4.38 4.54 5.27
C PHE A 54 -4.65 5.95 5.82
N THR A 55 -3.66 6.86 5.79
CA THR A 55 -3.85 8.26 6.17
C THR A 55 -4.97 8.91 5.36
N PHE A 56 -4.97 8.75 4.04
CA PHE A 56 -5.98 9.34 3.17
C PHE A 56 -7.37 8.81 3.45
N VAL A 57 -7.54 7.53 3.76
CA VAL A 57 -8.83 6.98 4.21
C VAL A 57 -9.28 7.63 5.51
N LEU A 58 -8.39 7.76 6.50
CA LEU A 58 -8.73 8.39 7.78
C LEU A 58 -9.12 9.87 7.64
N THR A 59 -8.56 10.57 6.65
CA THR A 59 -8.86 11.98 6.35
C THR A 59 -9.92 12.18 5.25
N ASP A 60 -10.56 11.10 4.80
CA ASP A 60 -11.55 11.07 3.70
C ASP A 60 -11.05 11.62 2.34
N GLN A 61 -9.74 11.59 2.10
CA GLN A 61 -9.09 12.06 0.88
C GLN A 61 -8.88 10.95 -0.15
N TYR A 62 -9.97 10.26 -0.54
CA TYR A 62 -9.91 9.14 -1.48
C TYR A 62 -9.33 9.53 -2.86
N ALA A 63 -9.49 10.79 -3.28
CA ALA A 63 -8.88 11.29 -4.51
C ALA A 63 -7.34 11.32 -4.45
N ALA A 64 -6.73 11.53 -3.27
CA ALA A 64 -5.28 11.51 -3.13
C ALA A 64 -4.69 10.10 -3.37
N ILE A 65 -5.48 9.05 -3.15
CA ILE A 65 -5.09 7.66 -3.42
C ILE A 65 -4.86 7.41 -4.92
N SER A 66 -5.71 7.99 -5.78
CA SER A 66 -5.54 7.85 -7.23
C SER A 66 -4.31 8.63 -7.73
N ILE A 67 -4.00 9.77 -7.12
CA ILE A 67 -2.80 10.56 -7.43
C ILE A 67 -1.52 9.77 -7.13
N ILE A 68 -1.39 9.16 -5.94
CA ILE A 68 -0.20 8.37 -5.60
C ILE A 68 -0.06 7.14 -6.50
N PHE A 69 -1.17 6.50 -6.86
CA PHE A 69 -1.19 5.37 -7.79
C PHE A 69 -0.73 5.79 -9.19
N ALA A 70 -1.23 6.92 -9.69
CA ALA A 70 -0.82 7.48 -10.97
C ALA A 70 0.66 7.86 -10.96
N ALA A 71 1.13 8.56 -9.93
CA ALA A 71 2.53 8.97 -9.79
C ALA A 71 3.47 7.75 -9.80
N LYS A 72 3.13 6.69 -9.05
CA LYS A 72 3.90 5.43 -9.03
C LYS A 72 3.95 4.76 -10.39
N SER A 73 2.82 4.75 -11.11
CA SER A 73 2.71 4.12 -12.43
C SER A 73 3.44 4.92 -13.51
N ILE A 74 3.44 6.26 -13.43
CA ILE A 74 4.25 7.13 -14.30
C ILE A 74 5.74 6.90 -14.05
N ALA A 75 6.17 6.82 -12.79
CA ALA A 75 7.57 6.59 -12.44
C ALA A 75 8.13 5.24 -12.96
N ARG A 76 7.25 4.26 -13.20
CA ARG A 76 7.59 2.94 -13.72
C ARG A 76 7.13 2.68 -15.15
N PHE A 77 6.69 3.72 -15.86
CA PHE A 77 6.03 3.57 -17.16
C PHE A 77 6.89 2.82 -18.19
N SER A 78 8.20 3.04 -18.21
CA SER A 78 9.12 2.32 -19.10
C SER A 78 9.24 0.83 -18.80
N GLU A 79 9.18 0.45 -17.52
CA GLU A 79 9.24 -0.96 -17.06
C GLU A 79 7.94 -1.71 -17.39
N LEU A 80 6.80 -1.00 -17.45
CA LEU A 80 5.50 -1.58 -17.79
C LEU A 80 5.39 -2.09 -19.23
N ASN A 81 6.39 -1.87 -20.09
CA ASN A 81 6.45 -2.50 -21.41
C ASN A 81 6.75 -4.01 -21.35
N ASP A 82 7.36 -4.50 -20.25
CA ASP A 82 7.47 -5.92 -19.97
C ASP A 82 6.16 -6.42 -19.36
N ARG A 83 5.48 -7.32 -20.06
CA ARG A 83 4.20 -7.88 -19.63
C ARG A 83 4.29 -8.58 -18.28
N ASN A 84 5.34 -9.34 -18.01
CA ASN A 84 5.48 -10.07 -16.75
C ASN A 84 5.63 -9.07 -15.59
N PHE A 85 6.49 -8.06 -15.77
CA PHE A 85 6.65 -6.99 -14.82
C PHE A 85 5.36 -6.21 -14.60
N ALA A 86 4.64 -5.86 -15.67
CA ALA A 86 3.38 -5.14 -15.59
C ALA A 86 2.32 -5.90 -14.80
N GLU A 87 2.12 -7.20 -15.08
CA GLU A 87 1.18 -8.05 -14.34
C GLU A 87 1.58 -8.17 -12.86
N TYR A 88 2.86 -8.40 -12.56
CA TYR A 88 3.37 -8.46 -11.17
C TYR A 88 3.22 -7.13 -10.42
N TYR A 89 3.56 -6.01 -11.07
CA TYR A 89 3.45 -4.67 -10.51
C TYR A 89 2.00 -4.30 -10.20
N LEU A 90 1.07 -4.58 -11.13
CA LEU A 90 -0.35 -4.33 -10.94
C LEU A 90 -0.93 -5.20 -9.84
N LEU A 91 -0.61 -6.51 -9.83
CA LEU A 91 -1.04 -7.43 -8.77
C LEU A 91 -0.58 -6.91 -7.40
N GLY A 92 0.70 -6.57 -7.26
CA GLY A 92 1.23 -6.07 -5.99
C GLY A 92 0.65 -4.72 -5.55
N THR A 93 0.46 -3.79 -6.49
CA THR A 93 -0.10 -2.47 -6.19
C THR A 93 -1.58 -2.55 -5.83
N PHE A 94 -2.40 -3.28 -6.60
CA PHE A 94 -3.81 -3.43 -6.30
C PHE A 94 -4.05 -4.21 -5.01
N THR A 95 -3.32 -5.30 -4.76
CA THR A 95 -3.43 -6.01 -3.47
C THR A 95 -3.05 -5.10 -2.30
N SER A 96 -1.99 -4.31 -2.43
CA SER A 96 -1.51 -3.38 -1.39
C SER A 96 -2.54 -2.29 -1.08
N ILE A 97 -3.02 -1.58 -2.11
CA ILE A 97 -4.02 -0.50 -1.97
C ILE A 97 -5.33 -1.07 -1.41
N THR A 98 -5.82 -2.18 -1.96
CA THR A 98 -7.07 -2.81 -1.51
C THR A 98 -7.01 -3.19 -0.04
N MET A 99 -5.90 -3.79 0.40
CA MET A 99 -5.74 -4.17 1.80
C MET A 99 -5.68 -2.96 2.74
N ALA A 100 -4.94 -1.91 2.36
CA ALA A 100 -4.89 -0.67 3.15
C ALA A 100 -6.25 0.05 3.18
N LEU A 101 -7.00 0.05 2.08
CA LEU A 101 -8.37 0.57 2.02
C LEU A 101 -9.30 -0.19 2.97
N ILE A 102 -9.33 -1.52 2.89
CA ILE A 102 -10.18 -2.36 3.76
C ILE A 102 -9.85 -2.12 5.23
N ILE A 103 -8.55 -2.11 5.58
CA ILE A 103 -8.11 -1.84 6.96
C ILE A 103 -8.55 -0.45 7.40
N GLY A 104 -8.34 0.58 6.58
CA GLY A 104 -8.76 1.96 6.88
C GLY A 104 -10.28 2.09 7.09
N ILE A 105 -11.08 1.47 6.23
CA ILE A 105 -12.54 1.50 6.34
C ILE A 105 -13.00 0.77 7.61
N ILE A 106 -12.50 -0.44 7.87
CA ILE A 106 -12.82 -1.18 9.10
C ILE A 106 -12.43 -0.37 10.33
N PHE A 107 -11.25 0.27 10.29
CA PHE A 107 -10.77 1.10 11.38
C PHE A 107 -11.71 2.27 11.67
N LYS A 108 -12.16 3.00 10.63
CA LYS A 108 -13.19 4.05 10.79
C LYS A 108 -14.51 3.50 11.33
N LEU A 109 -14.95 2.33 10.85
CA LEU A 109 -16.20 1.71 11.32
C LEU A 109 -16.16 1.31 12.80
N VAL A 110 -15.00 0.84 13.29
CA VAL A 110 -14.83 0.36 14.67
C VAL A 110 -14.57 1.50 15.65
N PHE A 111 -13.79 2.51 15.25
CA PHE A 111 -13.32 3.56 16.14
C PHE A 111 -14.00 4.93 15.91
N GLY A 112 -14.89 5.02 14.92
CA GLY A 112 -15.57 6.25 14.51
C GLY A 112 -14.68 7.15 13.65
N ASP A 113 -15.25 8.27 13.21
CA ASP A 113 -14.48 9.35 12.59
C ASP A 113 -13.52 9.93 13.63
N ILE A 114 -12.23 9.69 13.45
CA ILE A 114 -11.19 10.36 14.23
C ILE A 114 -11.08 11.77 13.64
N SER A 115 -11.92 12.67 14.14
CA SER A 115 -11.79 14.09 13.86
C SER A 115 -10.48 14.58 14.47
N PHE A 116 -9.53 14.92 13.60
CA PHE A 116 -8.32 15.66 13.94
C PHE A 116 -8.65 17.15 14.10
#